data_AF-A0A2I0QK30-F1
#
_entry.id   AF-A0A2I0QK30-F1
#
_cell.length_a   1.000
_cell.length_b   1.000
_cell.length_c   1.000
_cell.angle_alpha   90.00
_cell.angle_beta   90.00
_cell.angle_gamma   90.00
#
_symmetry.space_group_name_H-M   'P 1'
#
loop_
_entity.id
_entity.type
_entity.pdbx_description
1 polymer ?
#
loop_
_entity_poly.entity_id
_entity_poly.type
_entity_poly.pdbx_seq_one_letter_code
_entity_poly.pdbx_strand_id
1 'polypeptide(L)' 'MKVKINNKTENYRSVWFEPESGIINAINQTILPDKFEITELKTYTETAEAIKTMIVRGAPA' A
#
# COMPACT_ATOMS: atom_id res chain seq x y z
N MET A 1 -3.73 -4.52 -7.82
CA MET A 1 -2.71 -4.13 -8.81
C MET A 1 -1.88 -5.33 -9.23
N LYS A 2 -1.45 -5.39 -10.50
CA LYS A 2 -0.51 -6.41 -10.97
C LYS A 2 0.91 -5.97 -10.61
N VAL A 3 1.63 -6.79 -9.87
CA VAL A 3 3.03 -6.54 -9.48
C VAL A 3 3.89 -7.64 -10.06
N LYS A 4 5.07 -7.28 -10.58
CA LYS A 4 6.04 -8.25 -11.10
C LYS A 4 7.11 -8.50 -10.04
N ILE A 5 7.16 -9.70 -9.50
CA ILE A 5 8.15 -10.14 -8.50
C ILE A 5 8.86 -11.36 -9.07
N ASN A 6 10.19 -11.35 -9.17
CA ASN A 6 11.00 -12.47 -9.69
C ASN A 6 10.49 -13.04 -11.03
N ASN A 7 10.20 -12.17 -12.01
CA ASN A 7 9.62 -12.52 -13.32
C ASN A 7 8.22 -13.16 -13.32
N LYS A 8 7.55 -13.25 -12.17
CA LYS A 8 6.15 -13.68 -12.05
C LYS A 8 5.25 -12.47 -11.83
N THR A 9 4.08 -12.45 -12.48
CA THR A 9 3.06 -11.41 -12.26
C THR A 9 2.03 -11.92 -11.27
N GLU A 10 1.82 -11.18 -10.19
CA GLU A 10 0.83 -11.52 -9.16
C GLU A 10 -0.15 -10.36 -8.94
N ASN A 11 -1.38 -10.69 -8.53
CA ASN A 11 -2.38 -9.70 -8.16
C ASN A 11 -2.25 -9.39 -6.67
N TYR A 12 -1.83 -8.17 -6.36
CA TYR A 12 -1.72 -7.67 -5.00
C TYR A 12 -2.80 -6.63 -4.71
N ARG A 13 -3.31 -6.59 -3.47
CA ARG A 13 -4.08 -5.43 -3.00
C ARG A 13 -3.11 -4.29 -2.71
N SER A 14 -3.43 -3.08 -3.17
CA SER A 14 -2.63 -1.87 -2.88
C SER A 14 -2.81 -1.40 -1.45
N VAL A 15 -3.96 -1.68 -0.85
CA VAL A 15 -4.32 -1.38 0.54
C VAL A 15 -5.15 -2.55 1.08
N TRP A 16 -4.95 -2.93 2.32
CA TRP A 16 -5.80 -3.90 3.03
C TRP A 16 -5.81 -3.63 4.53
N PHE A 17 -6.90 -4.01 5.18
CA PHE A 17 -7.05 -3.91 6.63
C PHE A 17 -6.77 -5.27 7.27
N GLU A 18 -6.00 -5.28 8.35
CA GLU A 18 -5.73 -6.46 9.16
C GLU A 18 -6.61 -6.42 10.43
N PRO A 19 -7.68 -7.23 10.51
CA PRO A 19 -8.66 -7.09 11.59
C PRO A 19 -8.12 -7.43 12.97
N GLU A 20 -7.13 -8.33 13.06
CA GLU A 20 -6.56 -8.81 14.31
C GLU A 20 -5.74 -7.72 15.01
N SER A 21 -5.00 -6.92 14.24
CA SER A 21 -4.16 -5.83 14.74
C SER A 21 -4.82 -4.46 14.67
N GLY A 22 -5.87 -4.31 13.84
CA GLY A 22 -6.50 -3.03 13.55
C GLY A 22 -5.64 -2.11 12.65
N ILE A 23 -4.62 -2.66 11.98
CA ILE A 23 -3.67 -1.90 11.17
C ILE A 23 -4.11 -1.91 9.69
N ILE A 24 -4.02 -0.75 9.03
CA ILE A 24 -4.12 -0.67 7.58
C ILE A 24 -2.72 -0.84 7.00
N ASN A 25 -2.57 -1.77 6.07
CA ASN A 25 -1.34 -1.97 5.33
C ASN A 25 -1.50 -1.44 3.91
N ALA A 26 -0.48 -0.76 3.40
CA ALA A 26 -0.48 -0.21 2.06
C ALA A 26 0.86 -0.44 1.37
N ILE A 27 0.84 -0.67 0.06
CA ILE A 27 2.05 -0.67 -0.75
C ILE A 27 2.49 0.78 -0.95
N ASN A 28 3.74 1.11 -0.62
CA ASN A 28 4.27 2.45 -0.87
C ASN A 28 4.49 2.66 -2.37
N GLN A 29 3.55 3.37 -3.02
CA GLN A 29 3.60 3.58 -4.46
C GLN A 29 4.61 4.65 -4.90
N THR A 30 5.19 5.43 -3.99
CA THR A 30 6.14 6.51 -4.32
C THR A 30 7.52 5.99 -4.74
N ILE A 31 7.86 4.78 -4.30
CA ILE A 31 9.17 4.14 -4.52
C ILE A 31 9.12 3.00 -5.55
N LEU A 32 7.96 2.75 -6.14
CA LEU A 32 7.82 1.82 -7.25
C LEU A 32 8.28 2.48 -8.57
N PRO A 33 8.96 1.74 -9.47
CA PRO A 33 9.18 0.28 -9.45
C PRO A 33 10.46 -0.18 -8.73
N ASP A 34 11.28 0.75 -8.23
CA ASP A 34 12.63 0.44 -7.72
C ASP A 34 12.62 -0.42 -6.47
N LYS A 35 11.66 -0.18 -5.55
CA LYS A 35 11.51 -0.96 -4.32
C LYS A 35 10.05 -1.28 -4.04
N PHE A 36 9.82 -2.50 -3.57
CA PHE A 36 8.53 -2.93 -3.04
C PHE A 36 8.57 -2.90 -1.51
N GLU A 37 7.73 -2.06 -0.90
CA GLU A 37 7.65 -1.90 0.56
C GLU A 37 6.19 -1.79 1.00
N ILE A 38 5.89 -2.37 2.16
CA ILE A 38 4.59 -2.29 2.82
C ILE A 38 4.71 -1.29 3.97
N THR A 39 3.84 -0.30 3.98
CA THR A 39 3.71 0.70 5.04
C THR A 39 2.52 0.33 5.92
N GLU A 40 2.79 0.21 7.22
CA GLU A 40 1.76 0.08 8.25
C GLU A 40 1.21 1.48 8.61
N LEU A 41 -0.11 1.59 8.66
CA LEU A 41 -0.85 2.80 9.01
C LEU A 41 -1.73 2.46 10.22
N LYS A 42 -1.28 2.90 11.39
CA LYS A 42 -1.84 2.54 12.71
C LYS A 42 -2.90 3.53 13.18
N THR A 43 -2.89 4.73 12.62
CA THR A 43 -3.80 5.81 12.99
C THR A 43 -4.46 6.41 11.75
N TYR A 44 -5.66 7.00 11.94
CA TYR A 44 -6.34 7.71 10.85
C TYR A 44 -5.51 8.88 10.29
N THR A 45 -4.68 9.50 11.15
CA THR A 45 -3.74 10.55 10.77
C THR A 45 -2.65 10.04 9.83
N GLU A 46 -2.09 8.86 10.10
CA GLU A 46 -1.13 8.22 9.19
C GLU A 46 -1.80 7.84 7.86
N THR A 47 -3.04 7.35 7.89
CA THR A 47 -3.81 7.08 6.68
C THR A 47 -4.06 8.34 5.85
N ALA A 48 -4.44 9.44 6.49
CA ALA A 48 -4.65 10.72 5.82
C ALA A 48 -3.35 11.24 5.20
N GLU A 49 -2.23 11.15 5.91
CA GLU A 49 -0.92 11.53 5.39
C GLU A 49 -0.49 10.63 4.23
N ALA A 50 -0.75 9.33 4.29
CA ALA A 50 -0.45 8.39 3.20
C ALA A 50 -1.22 8.71 1.90
N ILE A 51 -2.47 9.17 2.00
CA ILE A 51 -3.24 9.65 0.85
C ILE A 51 -2.64 10.98 0.34
N LYS A 52 -2.39 11.93 1.24
CA LYS A 52 -1.88 13.27 0.91
C LYS A 52 -0.50 13.23 0.24
N THR A 53 0.38 12.36 0.71
CA THR A 53 1.74 12.15 0.18
C THR A 53 1.79 11.16 -0.99
N MET A 54 0.64 10.65 -1.42
CA MET A 54 0.50 9.71 -2.52
C MET A 54 1.23 8.36 -2.32
N ILE A 55 1.52 7.99 -1.05
CA ILE A 55 1.88 6.60 -0.69
C ILE A 55 0.77 5.67 -1.18
N VAL A 56 -0.49 6.04 -0.92
CA VAL A 56 -1.68 5.42 -1.49
C VAL A 56 -2.32 6.38 -2.47
N ARG A 57 -2.68 5.87 -3.65
CA ARG A 57 -3.37 6.64 -4.70
C ARG A 57 -4.18 5.73 -5.61
N GLY A 58 -5.05 6.36 -6.40
CA GLY A 58 -6.00 5.71 -7.30
C GLY A 58 -7.41 5.73 -6.71
N ALA A 59 -8.39 6.19 -7.47
CA ALA A 59 -9.78 6.36 -7.01
C ALA A 59 -10.44 5.09 -6.41
N PRO A 60 -10.20 3.87 -6.90
CA PRO A 60 -10.80 2.66 -6.32
C PRO A 60 -9.93 2.02 -5.21
N ALA A 61 -8.82 2.65 -4.81
CA ALA A 61 -7.90 2.11 -3.82
C ALA A 61 -8.49 2.11 -2.41
#